data_AF-A0AAJ6ITW6-F1
#
_entry.id   AF-A0AAJ6ITW6-F1
#
_cell.length_a   1.000
_cell.length_b   1.000
_cell.length_c   1.000
_cell.angle_alpha   90.00
_cell.angle_beta   90.00
_cell.angle_gamma   90.00
#
_symmetry.space_group_name_H-M   'P 1'
#
loop_
_entity.id
_entity.type
_entity.pdbx_description
1 polymer ?
#
loop_
_entity_poly.entity_id
_entity_poly.type
_entity_poly.pdbx_seq_one_letter_code
_entity_poly.pdbx_strand_id
1 'polypeptide(L)'
;MISIGLLNLGWLSLKKIPETPPGYYENIVIEHLQLFTNLRNEYHNQQHEMKSEMLSKEHASIEVARIALKLNIFESRYLDFWVAERPIIIGMLKPFEEPKYRSWYVHLPQETRKLVNNIADNLHEVYPKLAKCNQNAAKDYMALVSGLAAPSSRDKVSAALVAQTRVIMRNISQDQHSPSEICDSAMVSYFSSIQLLSRTYSELADSYQEQLEANELLRKIVSTILSFLLFLVCYKCRENLIKKAAKSLGV
;
A
#
# COMPACT_ATOMS: atom_id res chain seq x y z
N MET A 1 -13.56 -42.00 -22.28
CA MET A 1 -12.86 -40.79 -21.84
C MET A 1 -13.50 -40.29 -20.56
N ILE A 2 -12.99 -40.70 -19.40
CA ILE A 2 -13.41 -40.11 -18.12
C ILE A 2 -12.54 -38.87 -17.92
N SER A 3 -13.21 -37.74 -17.79
CA SER A 3 -12.65 -36.40 -17.63
C SER A 3 -11.57 -36.37 -16.55
N ILE A 4 -10.33 -36.09 -16.96
CA ILE A 4 -9.18 -35.76 -16.10
C ILE A 4 -9.41 -34.42 -15.36
N GLY A 5 -10.48 -33.68 -15.68
CA GLY A 5 -10.76 -32.34 -15.18
C GLY A 5 -11.47 -32.24 -13.81
N LEU A 6 -11.72 -33.35 -13.09
CA LEU A 6 -12.55 -33.33 -11.87
C LEU A 6 -11.80 -33.29 -10.53
N LEU A 7 -10.47 -33.47 -10.50
CA LEU A 7 -9.69 -33.21 -9.28
C LEU A 7 -9.23 -31.76 -9.29
N ASN A 8 -10.10 -30.89 -8.80
CA ASN A 8 -9.82 -29.46 -8.64
C ASN A 8 -8.77 -29.25 -7.54
N LEU A 9 -7.50 -29.45 -7.88
CA LEU A 9 -6.33 -29.15 -7.02
C LEU A 9 -6.09 -27.63 -6.89
N GLY A 10 -7.13 -26.80 -6.99
CA GLY A 10 -7.04 -25.34 -6.93
C GLY A 10 -6.39 -24.81 -5.64
N TRP A 11 -6.52 -25.53 -4.52
CA TRP A 11 -5.82 -25.24 -3.25
C TRP A 11 -4.29 -25.31 -3.32
N LEU A 12 -3.70 -26.06 -4.26
CA LEU A 12 -2.24 -26.11 -4.50
C LEU A 12 -1.77 -25.06 -5.50
N SER A 13 -2.69 -24.35 -6.15
CA SER A 13 -2.37 -23.34 -7.17
C SER A 13 -2.17 -21.97 -6.51
N LEU A 14 -0.99 -21.74 -5.95
CA LEU A 14 -0.57 -20.38 -5.61
C LEU A 14 -0.43 -19.56 -6.91
N LYS A 15 -1.02 -18.38 -6.96
CA LYS A 15 -0.81 -17.45 -8.09
C LYS A 15 0.55 -16.77 -7.92
N LYS A 16 1.41 -16.81 -8.92
CA LYS A 16 2.70 -16.10 -8.88
C LYS A 16 2.50 -14.62 -8.47
N ILE A 17 3.32 -14.16 -7.52
CA ILE A 17 3.54 -12.73 -7.31
C ILE A 17 4.25 -12.26 -8.58
N PRO A 18 3.94 -11.05 -9.10
CA PRO A 18 4.72 -10.49 -10.20
C PRO A 18 6.21 -10.53 -9.85
N GLU A 19 7.02 -11.15 -10.71
CA GLU A 19 8.47 -11.16 -10.54
C GLU A 19 8.97 -9.71 -10.67
N THR A 20 9.35 -9.11 -9.54
CA THR A 20 10.02 -7.82 -9.52
C THR A 20 11.53 -8.03 -9.50
N PRO A 21 12.32 -7.30 -10.30
CA PRO A 21 13.77 -7.38 -10.24
C PRO A 21 14.27 -7.19 -8.80
N PRO A 22 15.33 -7.91 -8.37
CA PRO A 22 15.95 -7.68 -7.06
C PRO A 22 16.29 -6.19 -6.88
N GLY A 23 15.94 -5.63 -5.72
CA GLY A 23 16.18 -4.22 -5.42
C GLY A 23 15.19 -3.24 -6.06
N TYR A 24 14.19 -3.68 -6.83
CA TYR A 24 13.23 -2.80 -7.49
C TYR A 24 12.53 -1.87 -6.50
N TYR A 25 11.92 -2.43 -5.45
CA TYR A 25 11.20 -1.62 -4.45
C TYR A 25 12.16 -0.87 -3.54
N GLU A 26 13.30 -1.45 -3.19
CA GLU A 26 14.33 -0.81 -2.38
C GLU A 26 14.86 0.46 -3.06
N ASN A 27 15.16 0.40 -4.36
CA ASN A 27 15.64 1.53 -5.14
C ASN A 27 14.57 2.63 -5.27
N ILE A 28 13.33 2.25 -5.58
CA ILE A 28 12.20 3.20 -5.62
C ILE A 28 12.05 3.91 -4.28
N VAL A 29 12.05 3.15 -3.18
CA VAL A 29 11.88 3.71 -1.83
C VAL A 29 13.05 4.61 -1.44
N ILE A 30 14.28 4.33 -1.87
CA ILE A 30 15.44 5.22 -1.64
C ILE A 30 15.23 6.58 -2.33
N GLU A 31 14.88 6.57 -3.61
CA GLU A 31 14.61 7.81 -4.38
C GLU A 31 13.44 8.59 -3.75
N HIS A 32 12.39 7.89 -3.39
CA HIS A 32 11.18 8.46 -2.83
C HIS A 32 11.39 8.99 -1.40
N LEU A 33 12.29 8.39 -0.62
CA LEU A 33 12.68 8.89 0.69
C LEU A 33 13.41 10.22 0.59
N GLN A 34 14.28 10.40 -0.41
CA GLN A 34 14.93 11.69 -0.66
C GLN A 34 13.91 12.76 -1.00
N LEU A 35 12.96 12.44 -1.90
CA LEU A 35 11.87 13.36 -2.25
C LEU A 35 11.00 13.71 -1.04
N PHE A 36 10.62 12.72 -0.22
CA PHE A 36 9.91 12.92 1.03
C PHE A 36 10.65 13.89 1.96
N THR A 37 11.94 13.66 2.20
CA THR A 37 12.77 14.51 3.06
C THR A 37 12.81 15.94 2.54
N ASN A 38 12.95 16.13 1.23
CA ASN A 38 12.96 17.46 0.62
C ASN A 38 11.61 18.16 0.80
N LEU A 39 10.49 17.51 0.48
CA LEU A 39 9.14 18.06 0.64
C LEU A 39 8.82 18.41 2.10
N ARG A 40 9.22 17.54 3.03
CA ARG A 40 9.07 17.76 4.47
C ARG A 40 9.88 18.99 4.91
N ASN A 41 11.14 19.09 4.50
CA ASN A 41 12.00 20.23 4.83
C ASN A 41 11.44 21.54 4.25
N GLU A 42 10.97 21.53 3.00
CA GLU A 42 10.31 22.69 2.41
C GLU A 42 9.08 23.12 3.21
N TYR A 43 8.21 22.18 3.58
CA TYR A 43 7.04 22.45 4.42
C TYR A 43 7.43 23.04 5.79
N HIS A 44 8.37 22.43 6.50
CA HIS A 44 8.85 22.93 7.80
C HIS A 44 9.51 24.31 7.69
N ASN A 45 10.27 24.56 6.63
CA ASN A 45 10.84 25.88 6.36
C ASN A 45 9.75 26.93 6.19
N GLN A 46 8.66 26.61 5.50
CA GLN A 46 7.51 27.51 5.34
C GLN A 46 6.74 27.72 6.65
N GLN A 47 6.64 26.71 7.51
CA GLN A 47 6.09 26.88 8.85
C GLN A 47 6.96 27.83 9.68
N HIS A 48 8.29 27.69 9.60
CA HIS A 48 9.22 28.55 10.31
C HIS A 48 9.16 30.00 9.81
N GLU A 49 9.14 30.21 8.49
CA GLU A 49 8.96 31.51 7.84
C GLU A 49 7.66 32.15 8.34
N MET A 50 6.53 31.44 8.28
CA MET A 50 5.25 31.94 8.80
C MET A 50 5.33 32.35 10.27
N LYS A 51 5.93 31.51 11.13
CA LYS A 51 6.06 31.80 12.57
C LYS A 51 6.91 33.05 12.81
N SER A 52 8.03 33.18 12.10
CA SER A 52 8.90 34.35 12.17
C SER A 52 8.14 35.62 11.77
N GLU A 53 7.42 35.58 10.64
CA GLU A 53 6.66 36.72 10.15
C GLU A 53 5.50 37.13 11.06
N MET A 54 4.85 36.18 11.73
CA MET A 54 3.78 36.47 12.68
C MET A 54 4.29 37.09 13.98
N LEU A 55 5.50 36.74 14.39
CA LEU A 55 6.13 37.27 15.60
C LEU A 55 6.76 38.66 15.39
N SER A 56 7.16 39.00 14.15
CA SER A 56 7.78 40.29 13.82
C SER A 56 6.81 41.48 13.96
N LYS A 57 5.48 41.26 13.95
CA LYS A 57 4.42 42.28 14.05
C LYS A 57 4.49 43.41 12.99
N GLU A 58 5.32 43.28 11.97
CA GLU A 58 5.57 44.35 10.99
C GLU A 58 4.59 44.37 9.80
N HIS A 59 3.68 43.40 9.69
CA HIS A 59 3.05 43.07 8.41
C HIS A 59 1.57 43.45 8.29
N ALA A 60 1.19 43.94 7.10
CA ALA A 60 -0.20 44.19 6.70
C ALA A 60 -0.96 42.87 6.46
N SER A 61 -2.31 42.91 6.53
CA SER A 61 -3.18 41.73 6.37
C SER A 61 -2.99 40.94 5.07
N ILE A 62 -2.52 41.60 4.00
CA ILE A 62 -2.25 40.99 2.69
C ILE A 62 -1.06 40.03 2.75
N GLU A 63 0.00 40.36 3.51
CA GLU A 63 1.19 39.52 3.57
C GLU A 63 0.90 38.24 4.36
N VAL A 64 0.05 38.33 5.39
CA VAL A 64 -0.46 37.18 6.14
C VAL A 64 -1.29 36.23 5.25
N ALA A 65 -2.01 36.76 4.25
CA ALA A 65 -2.77 35.94 3.30
C ALA A 65 -1.86 35.20 2.31
N ARG A 66 -0.81 35.88 1.83
CA ARG A 66 0.19 35.30 0.97
C ARG A 66 0.95 34.17 1.67
N ILE A 67 1.35 34.38 2.92
CA ILE A 67 2.05 33.38 3.74
C ILE A 67 1.18 32.14 3.95
N ALA A 68 -0.10 32.31 4.31
CA ALA A 68 -1.02 31.19 4.51
C ALA A 68 -1.24 30.38 3.22
N LEU A 69 -1.41 31.06 2.07
CA LEU A 69 -1.51 30.38 0.78
C LEU A 69 -0.24 29.60 0.46
N LYS A 70 0.93 30.24 0.61
CA LYS A 70 2.24 29.61 0.37
C LYS A 70 2.37 28.36 1.22
N LEU A 71 2.17 28.47 2.54
CA LEU A 71 2.26 27.35 3.46
C LEU A 71 1.32 26.20 3.08
N ASN A 72 0.07 26.50 2.74
CA ASN A 72 -0.90 25.48 2.37
C ASN A 72 -0.59 24.79 1.03
N ILE A 73 0.07 25.48 0.08
CA ILE A 73 0.60 24.85 -1.14
C ILE A 73 1.66 23.80 -0.78
N PHE A 74 2.62 24.15 0.08
CA PHE A 74 3.68 23.20 0.48
C PHE A 74 3.13 22.04 1.30
N GLU A 75 2.19 22.29 2.22
CA GLU A 75 1.49 21.24 2.96
C GLU A 75 0.73 20.28 2.04
N SER A 76 0.01 20.82 1.04
CA SER A 76 -0.73 20.00 0.07
C SER A 76 0.21 19.14 -0.76
N ARG A 77 1.30 19.70 -1.30
CA ARG A 77 2.32 18.93 -2.04
C ARG A 77 2.95 17.83 -1.19
N TYR A 78 3.24 18.14 0.06
CA TYR A 78 3.78 17.17 1.01
C TYR A 78 2.82 16.00 1.23
N LEU A 79 1.53 16.28 1.42
CA LEU A 79 0.50 15.25 1.63
C LEU A 79 0.10 14.50 0.36
N ASP A 80 0.12 15.17 -0.80
CA ASP A 80 -0.16 14.56 -2.12
C ASP A 80 0.89 13.52 -2.48
N PHE A 81 2.12 13.66 -1.97
CA PHE A 81 3.16 12.66 -2.15
C PHE A 81 2.72 11.27 -1.64
N TRP A 82 2.11 11.20 -0.44
CA TRP A 82 1.55 9.94 0.06
C TRP A 82 0.49 9.35 -0.89
N VAL A 83 -0.38 10.19 -1.46
CA VAL A 83 -1.43 9.74 -2.39
C VAL A 83 -0.80 9.08 -3.63
N ALA A 84 0.26 9.68 -4.16
CA ALA A 84 0.98 9.17 -5.33
C ALA A 84 1.71 7.85 -5.01
N GLU A 85 2.26 7.71 -3.81
CA GLU A 85 3.00 6.52 -3.36
C GLU A 85 2.10 5.34 -3.04
N ARG A 86 0.91 5.61 -2.51
CA ARG A 86 0.00 4.60 -1.95
C ARG A 86 -0.23 3.38 -2.86
N PRO A 87 -0.43 3.49 -4.19
CA PRO A 87 -0.61 2.33 -5.06
C PRO A 87 0.59 1.38 -5.08
N ILE A 88 1.82 1.91 -5.03
CA ILE A 88 3.06 1.11 -5.00
C ILE A 88 3.08 0.29 -3.71
N ILE A 89 2.81 0.94 -2.58
CA ILE A 89 2.83 0.30 -1.25
C ILE A 89 1.73 -0.75 -1.10
N ILE A 90 0.52 -0.47 -1.61
CA ILE A 90 -0.55 -1.49 -1.69
C ILE A 90 -0.09 -2.68 -2.53
N GLY A 91 0.61 -2.44 -3.65
CA GLY A 91 1.21 -3.48 -4.47
C GLY A 91 2.20 -4.36 -3.68
N MET A 92 3.05 -3.74 -2.86
CA MET A 92 3.97 -4.44 -1.97
C MET A 92 3.23 -5.23 -0.88
N LEU A 93 2.16 -4.70 -0.27
CA LEU A 93 1.46 -5.38 0.83
C LEU A 93 0.53 -6.51 0.39
N LYS A 94 -0.02 -6.42 -0.82
CA LYS A 94 -1.08 -7.31 -1.33
C LYS A 94 -0.79 -8.81 -1.18
N PRO A 95 0.43 -9.32 -1.43
CA PRO A 95 0.75 -10.72 -1.24
C PRO A 95 0.67 -11.21 0.22
N PHE A 96 0.65 -10.31 1.20
CA PHE A 96 0.62 -10.63 2.63
C PHE A 96 -0.78 -10.47 3.24
N GLU A 97 -1.58 -9.54 2.72
CA GLU A 97 -2.92 -9.25 3.26
C GLU A 97 -4.00 -10.18 2.69
N GLU A 98 -3.93 -10.51 1.39
CA GLU A 98 -5.03 -11.19 0.73
C GLU A 98 -5.09 -12.68 1.12
N PRO A 99 -6.25 -13.21 1.56
CA PRO A 99 -6.40 -14.59 2.03
C PRO A 99 -5.91 -15.66 1.05
N LYS A 100 -6.03 -15.42 -0.27
CA LYS A 100 -5.54 -16.32 -1.32
C LYS A 100 -4.02 -16.50 -1.33
N TYR A 101 -3.29 -15.61 -0.67
CA TYR A 101 -1.85 -15.70 -0.46
C TYR A 101 -1.51 -16.00 1.02
N ARG A 102 -2.47 -16.22 1.93
CA ARG A 102 -2.10 -16.53 3.33
C ARG A 102 -1.52 -17.93 3.56
N SER A 103 -1.75 -18.87 2.64
CA SER A 103 -1.30 -20.26 2.82
C SER A 103 0.21 -20.41 2.81
N TRP A 104 0.95 -19.52 2.16
CA TRP A 104 2.41 -19.51 2.23
C TRP A 104 2.92 -18.72 3.45
N TYR A 105 2.18 -17.68 3.85
CA TYR A 105 2.55 -16.78 4.94
C TYR A 105 2.77 -17.52 6.26
N VAL A 106 2.06 -18.63 6.49
CA VAL A 106 2.26 -19.48 7.69
C VAL A 106 3.62 -20.19 7.73
N HIS A 107 4.33 -20.27 6.61
CA HIS A 107 5.64 -20.93 6.49
C HIS A 107 6.82 -19.96 6.68
N LEU A 108 6.58 -18.65 6.70
CA LEU A 108 7.60 -17.66 7.04
C LEU A 108 8.08 -17.79 8.50
N PRO A 109 9.35 -17.44 8.79
CA PRO A 109 9.84 -17.33 10.16
C PRO A 109 8.92 -16.46 11.02
N GLN A 110 8.73 -16.85 12.29
CA GLN A 110 7.80 -16.15 13.18
C GLN A 110 8.11 -14.66 13.32
N GLU A 111 9.39 -14.29 13.39
CA GLU A 111 9.82 -12.91 13.50
C GLU A 111 9.52 -12.11 12.23
N THR A 112 9.73 -12.69 11.05
CA THR A 112 9.36 -12.08 9.76
C THR A 112 7.85 -11.85 9.67
N ARG A 113 7.03 -12.80 10.14
CA ARG A 113 5.57 -12.63 10.19
C ARG A 113 5.16 -11.50 11.13
N LYS A 114 5.71 -11.47 12.35
CA LYS A 114 5.43 -10.38 13.30
C LYS A 114 5.79 -9.02 12.70
N LEU A 115 6.95 -8.92 12.05
CA LEU A 115 7.40 -7.70 11.40
C LEU A 115 6.42 -7.23 10.32
N VAL A 116 6.03 -8.11 9.39
CA VAL A 116 5.09 -7.77 8.30
C VAL A 116 3.72 -7.40 8.85
N ASN A 117 3.21 -8.11 9.85
CA ASN A 117 1.93 -7.76 10.49
C ASN A 117 2.00 -6.39 11.17
N ASN A 118 3.06 -6.09 11.92
CA ASN A 118 3.23 -4.79 12.55
C ASN A 118 3.29 -3.65 11.52
N ILE A 119 3.95 -3.87 10.38
CA ILE A 119 3.98 -2.92 9.27
C ILE A 119 2.57 -2.70 8.71
N ALA A 120 1.85 -3.78 8.41
CA ALA A 120 0.49 -3.71 7.86
C ALA A 120 -0.48 -3.01 8.84
N ASP A 121 -0.45 -3.39 10.10
CA ASP A 121 -1.27 -2.79 11.17
C ASP A 121 -0.98 -1.29 11.30
N ASN A 122 0.29 -0.90 11.34
CA ASN A 122 0.69 0.53 11.37
C ASN A 122 0.18 1.27 10.13
N LEU A 123 0.32 0.70 8.94
CA LEU A 123 -0.14 1.34 7.70
C LEU A 123 -1.67 1.49 7.67
N HIS A 124 -2.41 0.47 8.10
CA HIS A 124 -3.87 0.54 8.24
C HIS A 124 -4.32 1.57 9.27
N GLU A 125 -3.57 1.77 10.36
CA GLU A 125 -3.86 2.81 11.34
C GLU A 125 -3.58 4.23 10.79
N VAL A 126 -2.51 4.37 9.99
CA VAL A 126 -2.04 5.67 9.48
C VAL A 126 -2.84 6.14 8.26
N TYR A 127 -3.31 5.24 7.39
CA TYR A 127 -4.02 5.62 6.16
C TYR A 127 -5.23 6.54 6.39
N PRO A 128 -6.15 6.29 7.35
CA PRO A 128 -7.27 7.19 7.61
C PRO A 128 -6.82 8.58 8.09
N LYS A 129 -5.74 8.64 8.86
CA LYS A 129 -5.17 9.91 9.36
C LYS A 129 -4.66 10.75 8.19
N LEU A 130 -3.86 10.14 7.30
CA LEU A 130 -3.34 10.80 6.11
C LEU A 130 -4.43 11.22 5.12
N ALA A 131 -5.43 10.38 4.90
CA ALA A 131 -6.58 10.71 4.08
C ALA A 131 -7.31 11.96 4.60
N LYS A 132 -7.52 12.04 5.92
CA LYS A 132 -8.14 13.21 6.56
C LYS A 132 -7.26 14.46 6.46
N CYS A 133 -5.95 14.33 6.66
CA CYS A 133 -4.99 15.43 6.50
C CYS A 133 -5.02 15.98 5.08
N ASN A 134 -4.89 15.12 4.07
CA ASN A 134 -4.92 15.51 2.66
C ASN A 134 -6.24 16.18 2.29
N GLN A 135 -7.39 15.60 2.70
CA GLN A 135 -8.70 16.19 2.44
C GLN A 135 -8.84 17.60 3.04
N ASN A 136 -8.35 17.82 4.26
CA ASN A 136 -8.40 19.12 4.91
C ASN A 136 -7.50 20.14 4.21
N ALA A 137 -6.26 19.75 3.88
CA ALA A 137 -5.31 20.61 3.18
C ALA A 137 -5.84 21.01 1.79
N ALA A 138 -6.35 20.04 1.02
CA ALA A 138 -6.93 20.27 -0.31
C ALA A 138 -8.19 21.15 -0.26
N LYS A 139 -9.05 20.96 0.74
CA LYS A 139 -10.24 21.82 0.94
C LYS A 139 -9.83 23.27 1.16
N ASP A 140 -8.83 23.50 1.99
CA ASP A 140 -8.35 24.85 2.30
C ASP A 140 -7.65 25.48 1.11
N TYR A 141 -6.86 24.70 0.38
CA TYR A 141 -6.24 25.12 -0.88
C TYR A 141 -7.28 25.60 -1.88
N MET A 142 -8.32 24.78 -2.13
CA MET A 142 -9.37 25.11 -3.08
C MET A 142 -10.16 26.35 -2.66
N ALA A 143 -10.42 26.53 -1.36
CA ALA A 143 -11.07 27.74 -0.86
C ALA A 143 -10.21 28.99 -1.06
N LEU A 144 -8.91 28.92 -0.77
CA LEU A 144 -7.96 30.01 -0.96
C LEU A 144 -7.85 30.41 -2.44
N VAL A 145 -7.65 29.44 -3.33
CA VAL A 145 -7.58 29.68 -4.78
C VAL A 145 -8.90 30.25 -5.31
N SER A 146 -10.04 29.71 -4.85
CA SER A 146 -11.36 30.19 -5.28
C SER A 146 -11.63 31.64 -4.88
N GLY A 147 -11.18 32.07 -3.70
CA GLY A 147 -11.27 33.47 -3.27
C GLY A 147 -10.42 34.40 -4.14
N LEU A 148 -9.21 33.97 -4.51
CA LEU A 148 -8.31 34.72 -5.39
C LEU A 148 -8.84 34.83 -6.82
N ALA A 149 -9.44 33.76 -7.34
CA ALA A 149 -9.96 33.70 -8.70
C ALA A 149 -11.29 34.46 -8.89
N ALA A 150 -12.02 34.74 -7.82
CA ALA A 150 -13.32 35.41 -7.87
C ALA A 150 -13.47 36.46 -6.76
N PRO A 151 -12.67 37.53 -6.79
CA PRO A 151 -12.60 38.52 -5.71
C PRO A 151 -13.89 39.34 -5.55
N SER A 152 -14.76 39.36 -6.57
CA SER A 152 -16.08 40.01 -6.52
C SER A 152 -17.15 39.18 -5.81
N SER A 153 -16.90 37.90 -5.55
CA SER A 153 -17.86 37.02 -4.86
C SER A 153 -17.63 37.04 -3.35
N ARG A 154 -18.56 37.65 -2.62
CA ARG A 154 -18.50 37.76 -1.15
C ARG A 154 -18.38 36.39 -0.47
N ASP A 155 -19.12 35.40 -0.94
CA ASP A 155 -19.10 34.05 -0.36
C ASP A 155 -17.74 33.36 -0.54
N LYS A 156 -17.13 33.48 -1.73
CA LYS A 156 -15.82 32.89 -2.02
C LYS A 156 -14.70 33.58 -1.23
N VAL A 157 -14.74 34.91 -1.13
CA VAL A 157 -13.79 35.68 -0.31
C VAL A 157 -13.93 35.31 1.17
N SER A 158 -15.16 35.16 1.68
CA SER A 158 -15.40 34.73 3.06
C SER A 158 -14.86 33.33 3.32
N ALA A 159 -15.10 32.38 2.40
CA ALA A 159 -14.56 31.02 2.50
C ALA A 159 -13.02 30.99 2.49
N ALA A 160 -12.39 31.82 1.64
CA ALA A 160 -10.94 31.96 1.60
C ALA A 160 -10.37 32.53 2.90
N LEU A 161 -11.02 33.54 3.50
CA LEU A 161 -10.61 34.09 4.79
C LEU A 161 -10.70 33.03 5.90
N VAL A 162 -11.78 32.25 5.95
CA VAL A 162 -11.93 31.14 6.91
C VAL A 162 -10.86 30.06 6.70
N ALA A 163 -10.53 29.73 5.45
CA ALA A 163 -9.45 28.80 5.14
C ALA A 163 -8.08 29.34 5.58
N GLN A 164 -7.81 30.62 5.30
CA GLN A 164 -6.60 31.32 5.72
C GLN A 164 -6.43 31.24 7.25
N THR A 165 -7.46 31.59 8.01
CA THR A 165 -7.43 31.51 9.48
C THR A 165 -7.15 30.08 9.96
N ARG A 166 -7.77 29.06 9.36
CA ARG A 166 -7.53 27.66 9.72
C ARG A 166 -6.11 27.20 9.44
N VAL A 167 -5.54 27.57 8.29
CA VAL A 167 -4.13 27.28 7.94
C VAL A 167 -3.19 27.89 8.97
N ILE A 168 -3.42 29.16 9.31
CA ILE A 168 -2.62 29.89 10.29
C ILE A 168 -2.71 29.22 11.66
N MET A 169 -3.93 29.02 12.18
CA MET A 169 -4.15 28.47 13.50
C MET A 169 -3.55 27.08 13.67
N ARG A 170 -3.68 26.20 12.66
CA ARG A 170 -3.13 24.85 12.77
C ARG A 170 -1.60 24.82 12.81
N ASN A 171 -0.93 25.81 12.22
CA ASN A 171 0.53 25.84 12.11
C ASN A 171 1.22 26.75 13.14
N ILE A 172 0.50 27.66 13.81
CA ILE A 172 1.04 28.44 14.94
C ILE A 172 1.11 27.57 16.21
N SER A 173 0.14 26.66 16.40
CA SER A 173 0.09 25.83 17.59
C SER A 173 1.37 25.02 17.79
N GLN A 174 1.92 25.04 19.00
CA GLN A 174 3.08 24.25 19.41
C GLN A 174 2.68 22.96 20.17
N ASP A 175 1.39 22.66 20.22
CA ASP A 175 0.88 21.44 20.85
C ASP A 175 1.28 20.22 20.01
N GLN A 176 1.75 19.16 20.68
CA GLN A 176 1.99 17.85 20.07
C GLN A 176 0.71 17.23 19.48
N HIS A 177 -0.45 17.67 19.96
CA HIS A 177 -1.76 17.29 19.44
C HIS A 177 -2.32 18.29 18.42
N SER A 178 -1.50 19.25 17.96
CA SER A 178 -1.91 20.18 16.91
C SER A 178 -2.19 19.42 15.61
N PRO A 179 -3.14 19.89 14.79
CA PRO A 179 -3.45 19.22 13.53
C PRO A 179 -2.24 19.11 12.58
N SER A 180 -1.33 20.10 12.57
CA SER A 180 -0.12 20.04 11.75
C SER A 180 0.84 18.94 12.21
N GLU A 181 1.04 18.82 13.52
CA GLU A 181 1.94 17.81 14.10
C GLU A 181 1.40 16.40 13.91
N ILE A 182 0.08 16.21 14.09
CA ILE A 182 -0.59 14.93 13.82
C ILE A 182 -0.38 14.51 12.36
N CYS A 183 -0.51 15.45 11.41
CA CYS A 183 -0.33 15.16 9.99
C CYS A 183 1.13 14.86 9.63
N ASP A 184 2.11 15.60 10.18
CA ASP A 184 3.53 15.32 9.95
C ASP A 184 3.95 13.98 10.58
N SER A 185 3.51 13.70 11.81
CA SER A 185 3.77 12.43 12.50
C SER A 185 3.20 11.23 11.72
N ALA A 186 1.98 11.37 11.19
CA ALA A 186 1.38 10.34 10.33
C ALA A 186 2.22 10.11 9.06
N MET A 187 2.72 11.17 8.42
CA MET A 187 3.57 11.04 7.23
C MET A 187 4.90 10.35 7.57
N VAL A 188 5.56 10.74 8.67
CA VAL A 188 6.80 10.10 9.14
C VAL A 188 6.59 8.63 9.46
N SER A 189 5.48 8.30 10.15
CA SER A 189 5.13 6.91 10.48
C SER A 189 4.89 6.08 9.21
N TYR A 190 4.16 6.64 8.25
CA TYR A 190 3.94 6.01 6.94
C TYR A 190 5.26 5.68 6.22
N PHE A 191 6.16 6.66 6.08
CA PHE A 191 7.45 6.44 5.40
C PHE A 191 8.37 5.48 6.15
N SER A 192 8.32 5.49 7.48
CA SER A 192 9.09 4.54 8.29
C SER A 192 8.63 3.10 8.04
N SER A 193 7.31 2.87 7.96
CA SER A 193 6.73 1.57 7.62
C SER A 193 7.10 1.13 6.20
N ILE A 194 7.07 2.03 5.22
CA ILE A 194 7.49 1.73 3.84
C ILE A 194 8.97 1.33 3.78
N GLN A 195 9.82 2.10 4.45
CA GLN A 195 11.26 1.83 4.47
C GLN A 195 11.54 0.45 5.06
N LEU A 196 10.85 0.09 6.14
CA LEU A 196 10.96 -1.22 6.76
C LEU A 196 10.47 -2.32 5.80
N LEU A 197 9.31 -2.12 5.17
CA LEU A 197 8.75 -3.08 4.21
C LEU A 197 9.69 -3.31 3.02
N SER A 198 10.24 -2.25 2.44
CA SER A 198 11.13 -2.34 1.28
C SER A 198 12.35 -3.21 1.56
N ARG A 199 13.00 -3.02 2.71
CA ARG A 199 14.19 -3.79 3.13
C ARG A 199 13.91 -5.26 3.35
N THR A 200 12.68 -5.62 3.69
CA THR A 200 12.26 -7.01 3.93
C THR A 200 11.62 -7.63 2.69
N TYR A 201 11.28 -6.84 1.66
CA TYR A 201 10.46 -7.31 0.55
C TYR A 201 11.15 -8.37 -0.31
N SER A 202 12.45 -8.22 -0.60
CA SER A 202 13.22 -9.21 -1.35
C SER A 202 13.22 -10.58 -0.66
N GLU A 203 13.55 -10.64 0.64
CA GLU A 203 13.49 -11.87 1.43
C GLU A 203 12.10 -12.51 1.44
N LEU A 204 11.05 -11.68 1.50
CA LEU A 204 9.67 -12.13 1.45
C LEU A 204 9.28 -12.70 0.08
N ALA A 205 9.72 -12.05 -1.00
CA ALA A 205 9.44 -12.47 -2.37
C ALA A 205 10.17 -13.79 -2.70
N ASP A 206 11.43 -13.92 -2.28
CA ASP A 206 12.22 -15.14 -2.46
C ASP A 206 11.58 -16.31 -1.70
N SER A 207 11.22 -16.09 -0.42
CA SER A 207 10.52 -17.10 0.39
C SER A 207 9.19 -17.52 -0.22
N TYR A 208 8.45 -16.59 -0.84
CA TYR A 208 7.23 -16.90 -1.55
C TYR A 208 7.49 -17.79 -2.77
N GLN A 209 8.51 -17.46 -3.55
CA GLN A 209 8.85 -18.17 -4.77
C GLN A 209 9.30 -19.60 -4.47
N GLU A 210 10.16 -19.80 -3.46
CA GLU A 210 10.57 -21.14 -3.01
C GLU A 210 9.36 -22.01 -2.63
N GLN A 211 8.38 -21.44 -1.90
CA GLN A 211 7.16 -22.14 -1.53
C GLN A 211 6.28 -22.45 -2.75
N LEU A 212 6.23 -21.55 -3.73
CA LEU A 212 5.50 -21.74 -4.97
C LEU A 212 6.08 -22.90 -5.79
N GLU A 213 7.41 -22.97 -5.89
CA GLU A 213 8.12 -24.06 -6.56
C GLU A 213 7.92 -25.40 -5.86
N ALA A 214 8.00 -25.43 -4.52
CA ALA A 214 7.72 -26.62 -3.72
C ALA A 214 6.28 -27.12 -3.92
N ASN A 215 5.30 -26.23 -3.93
CA ASN A 215 3.90 -26.56 -4.18
C ASN A 215 3.67 -27.08 -5.61
N GLU A 216 4.32 -26.50 -6.61
CA GLU A 216 4.26 -26.99 -7.99
C GLU A 216 4.85 -28.39 -8.13
N LEU A 217 5.96 -28.67 -7.45
CA LEU A 217 6.57 -30.00 -7.41
C LEU A 217 5.60 -31.02 -6.78
N LEU A 218 5.03 -30.69 -5.62
CA LEU A 218 4.06 -31.53 -4.94
C LEU A 218 2.82 -31.80 -5.80
N ARG A 219 2.32 -30.77 -6.50
CA ARG A 219 1.22 -30.92 -7.47
C ARG A 219 1.57 -31.89 -8.59
N LYS A 220 2.77 -31.80 -9.17
CA LYS A 220 3.24 -32.73 -10.21
C LYS A 220 3.29 -34.17 -9.69
N ILE A 221 3.81 -34.37 -8.46
CA ILE A 221 3.86 -35.70 -7.82
C ILE A 221 2.45 -36.26 -7.61
N VAL A 222 1.55 -35.49 -6.99
CA VAL A 222 0.16 -35.91 -6.73
C VAL A 222 -0.56 -36.23 -8.03
N SER A 223 -0.44 -35.37 -9.04
CA SER A 223 -1.03 -35.61 -10.38
C SER A 223 -0.49 -36.88 -11.02
N THR A 224 0.81 -37.18 -10.86
CA THR A 224 1.43 -38.39 -11.40
C THR A 224 0.91 -39.64 -10.69
N ILE A 225 0.83 -39.62 -9.36
CA ILE A 225 0.28 -40.72 -8.55
C ILE A 225 -1.17 -40.98 -8.93
N LEU A 226 -2.00 -39.93 -9.02
CA LEU A 226 -3.41 -40.06 -9.41
C LEU A 226 -3.57 -40.64 -10.82
N SER A 227 -2.75 -40.19 -11.77
CA SER A 227 -2.73 -40.71 -13.14
C SER A 227 -2.34 -42.18 -13.17
N PHE A 228 -1.35 -42.58 -12.37
CA PHE A 228 -0.93 -43.97 -12.24
C PHE A 228 -2.02 -44.86 -11.61
N LEU A 229 -2.69 -44.38 -10.55
CA LEU A 229 -3.82 -45.10 -9.94
C LEU A 229 -4.99 -45.25 -10.92
N LEU A 230 -5.33 -44.19 -11.67
CA LEU A 230 -6.32 -44.24 -12.74
C LEU A 230 -5.94 -45.26 -13.83
N PHE A 231 -4.65 -45.31 -14.20
CA PHE A 231 -4.16 -46.32 -15.14
C PHE A 231 -4.36 -47.74 -14.60
N LEU A 232 -4.01 -48.00 -13.33
CA LEU A 232 -4.21 -49.32 -12.70
C LEU A 232 -5.69 -49.74 -12.65
N VAL A 233 -6.59 -48.80 -12.31
CA VAL A 233 -8.05 -49.06 -12.30
C VAL A 233 -8.55 -49.34 -13.72
N CYS A 234 -8.16 -48.52 -14.70
CA CYS A 234 -8.52 -48.75 -16.11
C CYS A 234 -8.00 -50.09 -16.62
N TYR A 235 -6.77 -50.46 -16.26
CA TYR A 235 -6.18 -51.75 -16.62
C TYR A 235 -6.98 -52.93 -16.04
N LYS A 236 -7.29 -52.91 -14.74
CA LYS A 236 -8.14 -53.94 -14.10
C LYS A 236 -9.54 -54.00 -14.70
N CYS A 237 -10.15 -52.85 -15.01
CA CYS A 237 -11.45 -52.81 -15.67
C CYS A 237 -11.41 -53.44 -17.07
N ARG A 238 -10.36 -53.15 -17.86
CA ARG A 238 -10.15 -53.76 -19.18
C ARG A 238 -9.95 -55.27 -19.07
N GLU A 239 -9.12 -55.74 -18.14
CA GLU A 239 -8.91 -57.16 -17.89
C GLU A 239 -10.23 -57.87 -17.51
N ASN A 240 -11.03 -57.27 -16.63
CA ASN A 240 -12.34 -57.81 -16.26
C ASN A 240 -13.34 -57.83 -17.42
N LEU A 241 -13.33 -56.81 -18.29
CA LEU A 241 -14.17 -56.78 -19.50
C LEU A 241 -13.75 -57.86 -20.50
N ILE A 242 -12.45 -58.05 -20.72
CA ILE A 242 -11.92 -59.12 -21.58
C ILE A 242 -12.30 -60.49 -21.01
N LYS A 243 -12.14 -60.72 -19.70
CA LYS A 243 -12.55 -61.98 -19.05
C LYS A 243 -14.05 -62.24 -19.16
N LYS A 244 -14.89 -61.21 -19.01
CA LYS A 244 -16.35 -61.34 -19.20
C LYS A 244 -16.72 -61.63 -20.65
N ALA A 245 -16.07 -60.98 -21.62
CA ALA A 245 -16.29 -61.23 -23.04
C ALA A 245 -15.88 -62.65 -23.45
N ALA A 246 -14.73 -63.14 -22.97
CA ALA A 246 -14.26 -64.51 -23.20
C ALA A 246 -15.26 -65.55 -22.69
N LYS A 247 -15.76 -65.39 -21.45
CA LYS A 247 -16.82 -66.24 -20.88
C LYS A 247 -18.11 -66.23 -21.70
N SER A 248 -18.50 -65.08 -22.26
CA SER A 248 -19.71 -64.98 -23.10
C SER A 248 -19.57 -65.65 -24.46
N LEU A 249 -18.34 -65.87 -24.93
CA LEU A 249 -18.02 -66.53 -26.20
C LEU A 249 -17.78 -68.05 -26.04
N GLY A 250 -17.98 -68.61 -24.85
CA GLY A 250 -17.90 -70.05 -24.60
C GLY A 250 -16.50 -70.62 -24.44
N VAL A 251 -15.51 -69.80 -24.07
CA VAL A 251 -14.17 -70.23 -23.61
C VAL A 251 -14.07 -70.08 -22.09
#